data_AF-A0A5N5UAB8-F1
#
_entry.id   AF-A0A5N5UAB8-F1
#
_cell.length_a   1.000
_cell.length_b   1.000
_cell.length_c   1.000
_cell.angle_alpha   90.00
_cell.angle_beta   90.00
_cell.angle_gamma   90.00
#
_symmetry.space_group_name_H-M   'P 1'
#
loop_
_entity.id
_entity.type
_entity.pdbx_description
1 polymer ?
#
loop_
_entity_poly.entity_id
_entity_poly.type
_entity_poly.pdbx_seq_one_letter_code
_entity_poly.pdbx_strand_id
1 'polypeptide(L)'
;MSKEHFRNKFEEALTTAGEALENNGYNIQKYQSFVQDRNGKHNFNYANNPLAALDQTLEETRDGEKLYIAVDGDEISDIINNELDPAKLIYRNICGGIDLDEPATQPEWANEPIPAFGTTVSYIPDFPDDYFEVGTAETQPPYTRQDAEERVEGIIEVLGENGFTAEKGFID
;
A
#
# COMPACT_ATOMS: atom_id res chain seq x y z
N MET A 1 -4.08 -19.92 3.69
CA MET A 1 -4.02 -19.30 2.35
C MET A 1 -2.64 -19.65 1.83
N SER A 2 -2.55 -20.33 0.68
CA SER A 2 -1.24 -20.73 0.18
C SER A 2 -0.41 -19.51 -0.25
N LYS A 3 0.92 -19.66 -0.26
CA LYS A 3 1.85 -18.64 -0.78
C LYS A 3 1.46 -18.19 -2.20
N GLU A 4 1.14 -19.15 -3.06
CA GLU A 4 0.76 -18.89 -4.45
C GLU A 4 -0.55 -18.13 -4.54
N HIS A 5 -1.55 -18.48 -3.71
CA HIS A 5 -2.81 -17.74 -3.66
C HIS A 5 -2.61 -16.29 -3.22
N PHE A 6 -1.79 -16.06 -2.18
CA PHE A 6 -1.46 -14.70 -1.74
C PHE A 6 -0.77 -13.89 -2.83
N ARG A 7 0.26 -14.47 -3.49
CA ARG A 7 1.00 -13.80 -4.57
C ARG A 7 0.09 -13.38 -5.72
N ASN A 8 -0.76 -14.30 -6.18
CA ASN A 8 -1.66 -14.03 -7.29
C ASN A 8 -2.65 -12.93 -6.93
N LYS A 9 -3.22 -12.98 -5.72
CA LYS A 9 -4.12 -11.95 -5.22
C LYS A 9 -3.45 -10.58 -5.09
N PHE A 10 -2.23 -10.55 -4.56
CA PHE A 10 -1.43 -9.34 -4.40
C PHE A 10 -1.11 -8.69 -5.76
N GLU A 11 -0.67 -9.50 -6.73
CA GLU A 11 -0.41 -9.05 -8.09
C GLU A 11 -1.67 -8.55 -8.78
N GLU A 12 -2.76 -9.32 -8.70
CA GLU A 12 -4.05 -8.99 -9.31
C GLU A 12 -4.59 -7.66 -8.76
N ALA A 13 -4.59 -7.50 -7.42
CA ALA A 13 -5.09 -6.29 -6.78
C ALA A 13 -4.31 -5.05 -7.22
N LEU A 14 -2.98 -5.08 -7.14
CA LEU A 14 -2.14 -3.93 -7.50
C LEU A 14 -2.13 -3.64 -8.99
N THR A 15 -2.10 -4.68 -9.85
CA THR A 15 -2.11 -4.49 -11.30
C THR A 15 -3.43 -3.89 -11.74
N THR A 16 -4.56 -4.44 -11.29
CA THR A 16 -5.90 -3.96 -11.65
C THR A 16 -6.17 -2.56 -11.10
N ALA A 17 -5.81 -2.29 -9.84
CA ALA A 17 -5.91 -0.95 -9.27
C ALA A 17 -5.02 0.04 -10.03
N GLY A 18 -3.81 -0.38 -10.43
CA GLY A 18 -2.92 0.43 -11.23
C GLY A 18 -3.51 0.78 -12.60
N GLU A 19 -3.99 -0.22 -13.34
CA GLU A 19 -4.64 -0.02 -14.63
C GLU A 19 -5.87 0.90 -14.51
N ALA A 20 -6.67 0.76 -13.45
CA ALA A 20 -7.80 1.63 -13.17
C ALA A 20 -7.35 3.09 -12.98
N LEU A 21 -6.26 3.33 -12.25
CA LEU A 21 -5.70 4.67 -12.04
C LEU A 21 -5.13 5.27 -13.34
N GLU A 22 -4.40 4.48 -14.13
CA GLU A 22 -3.88 4.93 -15.44
C GLU A 22 -4.99 5.29 -16.42
N ASN A 23 -6.05 4.48 -16.48
CA ASN A 23 -7.21 4.75 -17.32
C ASN A 23 -7.97 6.04 -16.92
N ASN A 24 -7.77 6.51 -15.69
CA ASN A 24 -8.35 7.74 -15.16
C ASN A 24 -7.36 8.91 -15.09
N GLY A 25 -6.20 8.79 -15.75
CA GLY A 25 -5.25 9.89 -15.94
C GLY A 25 -4.21 10.07 -14.84
N TYR A 26 -4.10 9.13 -13.89
CA TYR A 26 -2.97 9.07 -12.97
C TYR A 26 -1.82 8.30 -13.62
N ASN A 27 -0.59 8.82 -13.60
CA ASN A 27 0.54 8.06 -14.14
C ASN A 27 1.18 7.24 -13.01
N ILE A 28 1.40 5.95 -13.23
CA ILE A 28 2.12 5.11 -12.28
C ILE A 28 3.61 5.24 -12.54
N GLN A 29 4.38 5.56 -11.49
CA GLN A 29 5.83 5.52 -11.57
C GLN A 29 6.35 4.11 -11.27
N LYS A 30 5.92 3.53 -10.14
CA LYS A 30 6.37 2.22 -9.64
C LYS A 30 5.31 1.57 -8.76
N TYR A 31 5.49 0.27 -8.53
CA TYR A 31 4.81 -0.47 -7.48
C TYR A 31 5.75 -0.64 -6.28
N GLN A 32 5.15 -0.75 -5.10
CA GLN A 32 5.84 -0.89 -3.84
C GLN A 32 5.39 -2.16 -3.12
N SER A 33 6.29 -2.75 -2.33
CA SER A 33 5.94 -3.69 -1.27
C SER A 33 6.72 -3.37 0.00
N PHE A 34 6.10 -3.62 1.14
CA PHE A 34 6.70 -3.42 2.46
C PHE A 34 6.07 -4.38 3.47
N VAL A 35 6.81 -4.64 4.55
CA VAL A 35 6.27 -5.35 5.70
C VAL A 35 5.82 -4.34 6.73
N GLN A 36 4.56 -4.38 7.12
CA GLN A 36 4.03 -3.59 8.23
C GLN A 36 3.97 -4.45 9.49
N ASP A 37 4.63 -4.02 10.55
CA ASP A 37 4.54 -4.63 11.87
C ASP A 37 4.09 -3.59 12.92
N ARG A 38 4.02 -3.99 14.20
CA ARG A 38 3.57 -3.08 15.26
C ARG A 38 4.44 -1.83 15.44
N ASN A 39 5.69 -1.87 14.99
CA ASN A 39 6.67 -0.80 15.16
C ASN A 39 6.75 0.11 13.91
N GLY A 40 6.03 -0.23 12.83
CA GLY A 40 5.97 0.56 11.61
C GLY A 40 6.13 -0.28 10.35
N LYS A 41 6.48 0.39 9.26
CA LYS A 41 6.72 -0.21 7.96
C LYS A 41 8.23 -0.46 7.75
N HIS A 42 8.58 -1.60 7.18
CA HIS A 42 9.95 -2.11 6.98
C HIS A 42 10.12 -2.66 5.55
N ASN A 43 11.37 -2.80 5.10
CA ASN A 43 11.73 -3.43 3.82
C ASN A 43 10.97 -2.86 2.61
N PHE A 44 11.03 -1.55 2.47
CA PHE A 44 10.37 -0.81 1.39
C PHE A 44 11.10 -0.99 0.06
N ASN A 45 10.53 -1.81 -0.81
CA ASN A 45 11.08 -2.06 -2.14
C ASN A 45 10.15 -1.56 -3.23
N TYR A 46 10.75 -1.11 -4.33
CA TYR A 46 10.07 -0.53 -5.46
C TYR A 46 10.46 -1.26 -6.75
N ALA A 47 9.48 -1.58 -7.57
CA ALA A 47 9.70 -2.21 -8.86
C ALA A 47 8.66 -1.78 -9.90
N ASN A 48 8.92 -2.07 -11.17
CA ASN A 48 7.99 -1.74 -12.26
C ASN A 48 6.80 -2.71 -12.36
N ASN A 49 6.75 -3.75 -11.51
CA ASN A 49 5.59 -4.64 -11.40
C ASN A 49 5.43 -5.11 -9.93
N PRO A 50 4.21 -5.46 -9.52
CA PRO A 50 3.91 -5.85 -8.13
C PRO A 50 4.73 -7.02 -7.61
N LEU A 51 4.89 -8.08 -8.41
CA LEU A 51 5.58 -9.30 -7.95
C LEU A 51 7.07 -9.08 -7.72
N ALA A 52 7.74 -8.29 -8.55
CA ALA A 52 9.14 -7.97 -8.37
C ALA A 52 9.37 -7.15 -7.08
N ALA A 53 8.47 -6.22 -6.75
CA ALA A 53 8.53 -5.48 -5.49
C ALA A 53 8.34 -6.43 -4.30
N LEU A 54 7.33 -7.30 -4.38
CA LEU A 54 7.06 -8.31 -3.36
C LEU A 54 8.25 -9.27 -3.14
N ASP A 55 8.85 -9.76 -4.24
CA ASP A 55 9.97 -10.69 -4.16
C ASP A 55 11.19 -10.06 -3.50
N GLN A 56 11.51 -8.81 -3.83
CA GLN A 56 12.59 -8.05 -3.18
C GLN A 56 12.33 -7.87 -1.68
N THR A 57 11.12 -7.43 -1.30
CA THR A 57 10.73 -7.29 0.12
C THR A 57 10.85 -8.60 0.89
N LEU A 58 10.43 -9.72 0.29
CA LEU A 58 10.52 -11.04 0.91
C LEU A 58 11.96 -11.57 1.00
N GLU A 59 12.84 -11.17 0.08
CA GLU A 59 14.27 -11.50 0.13
C GLU A 59 14.97 -10.75 1.25
N GLU A 60 14.76 -9.43 1.37
CA GLU A 60 15.36 -8.60 2.43
C GLU A 60 14.89 -9.00 3.83
N THR A 61 13.61 -9.38 3.96
CA THR A 61 13.04 -9.83 5.24
C THR A 61 13.74 -11.09 5.79
N ARG A 62 14.47 -11.86 4.96
CA ARG A 62 15.22 -13.04 5.42
C ARG A 62 16.47 -12.69 6.22
N ASP A 63 17.02 -11.48 6.07
CA ASP A 63 18.33 -11.10 6.58
C ASP A 63 18.29 -10.47 7.98
N GLY A 64 17.80 -11.26 8.95
CA GLY A 64 18.07 -11.02 10.38
C GLY A 64 17.15 -10.03 11.10
N GLU A 65 16.12 -9.50 10.43
CA GLU A 65 15.11 -8.65 11.07
C GLU A 65 14.13 -9.46 11.93
N LYS A 66 13.77 -8.89 13.09
CA LYS A 66 12.70 -9.41 13.93
C LYS A 66 11.44 -8.65 13.61
N LEU A 67 10.47 -9.33 13.03
CA LEU A 67 9.13 -8.80 12.82
C LEU A 67 8.27 -9.05 14.06
N TYR A 68 7.57 -8.02 14.52
CA TYR A 68 6.70 -8.08 15.68
C TYR A 68 5.24 -8.03 15.25
N ILE A 69 4.67 -9.22 15.06
CA ILE A 69 3.29 -9.40 14.61
C ILE A 69 2.38 -9.56 15.84
N ALA A 70 1.32 -8.77 15.89
CA ALA A 70 0.23 -8.99 16.84
C ALA A 70 -0.60 -10.18 16.37
N VAL A 71 -0.99 -11.05 17.30
CA VAL A 71 -1.87 -12.20 17.04
C VAL A 71 -2.91 -12.21 18.15
N ASP A 72 -4.17 -12.19 17.77
CA ASP A 72 -5.27 -12.18 18.73
C ASP A 72 -5.51 -13.59 19.31
N GLY A 73 -6.12 -13.64 20.49
CA GLY A 73 -6.25 -14.90 21.26
C GLY A 73 -7.15 -15.94 20.57
N ASP A 74 -8.15 -15.48 19.83
CA ASP A 74 -8.99 -16.31 18.96
C ASP A 74 -8.20 -16.87 17.78
N GLU A 75 -7.37 -16.06 17.12
CA GLU A 75 -6.50 -16.55 16.04
C GLU A 75 -5.52 -17.63 16.52
N ILE A 76 -5.00 -17.49 17.74
CA ILE A 76 -4.18 -18.54 18.38
C ILE A 76 -5.00 -19.82 18.57
N SER A 77 -6.24 -19.70 19.04
CA SER A 77 -7.15 -20.84 19.21
C SER A 77 -7.43 -21.53 17.88
N ASP A 78 -7.75 -20.77 16.84
CA ASP A 78 -8.05 -21.28 15.50
C ASP A 78 -6.84 -22.00 14.89
N ILE A 79 -5.62 -21.48 15.11
CA ILE A 79 -4.39 -22.16 14.70
C ILE A 79 -4.22 -23.49 15.42
N ILE A 80 -4.40 -23.52 16.75
CA ILE A 80 -4.27 -24.75 17.55
C ILE A 80 -5.30 -25.81 17.10
N ASN A 81 -6.50 -25.38 16.71
CA ASN A 81 -7.57 -26.25 16.24
C ASN A 81 -7.45 -26.62 14.74
N ASN A 82 -6.43 -26.11 14.02
CA ASN A 82 -6.24 -26.25 12.56
C ASN A 82 -7.37 -25.62 11.72
N GLU A 83 -8.03 -24.60 12.26
CA GLU A 83 -9.06 -23.82 11.59
C GLU A 83 -8.46 -22.61 10.85
N LEU A 84 -7.26 -22.17 11.27
CA LEU A 84 -6.48 -21.12 10.62
C LEU A 84 -5.07 -21.59 10.26
N ASP A 85 -4.63 -21.26 9.05
CA ASP A 85 -3.27 -21.48 8.58
C ASP A 85 -2.33 -20.39 9.13
N PRO A 86 -1.30 -20.73 9.94
CA PRO A 86 -0.40 -19.75 10.53
C PRO A 86 0.30 -18.85 9.50
N ALA A 87 0.48 -19.31 8.27
CA ALA A 87 1.10 -18.50 7.22
C ALA A 87 0.27 -17.25 6.89
N LYS A 88 -1.07 -17.28 7.10
CA LYS A 88 -1.93 -16.11 6.94
C LYS A 88 -1.51 -14.95 7.86
N LEU A 89 -1.05 -15.24 9.07
CA LEU A 89 -0.58 -14.22 10.00
C LEU A 89 0.64 -13.48 9.47
N ILE A 90 1.44 -14.10 8.62
CA ILE A 90 2.58 -13.44 7.97
C ILE A 90 2.09 -12.60 6.78
N TYR A 91 1.23 -13.18 5.93
CA TYR A 91 0.80 -12.52 4.70
C TYR A 91 0.00 -11.24 4.94
N ARG A 92 -0.81 -11.15 6.00
CA ARG A 92 -1.53 -9.91 6.36
C ARG A 92 -0.63 -8.73 6.71
N ASN A 93 0.64 -8.99 7.00
CA ASN A 93 1.63 -7.95 7.33
C ASN A 93 2.42 -7.52 6.08
N ILE A 94 2.20 -8.13 4.91
CA ILE A 94 2.90 -7.77 3.69
C ILE A 94 1.96 -6.91 2.85
N CYS A 95 2.21 -5.61 2.85
CA CYS A 95 1.39 -4.65 2.14
C CYS A 95 1.97 -4.32 0.77
N GLY A 96 1.11 -3.78 -0.08
CA GLY A 96 1.46 -3.25 -1.40
C GLY A 96 1.33 -1.73 -1.44
N GLY A 97 1.89 -1.13 -2.47
CA GLY A 97 1.65 0.28 -2.77
C GLY A 97 1.75 0.59 -4.25
N ILE A 98 1.11 1.68 -4.66
CA ILE A 98 1.21 2.25 -6.00
C ILE A 98 1.77 3.66 -5.85
N ASP A 99 2.92 3.89 -6.47
CA ASP A 99 3.59 5.18 -6.51
C ASP A 99 3.12 5.95 -7.74
N LEU A 100 2.51 7.11 -7.51
CA LEU A 100 1.90 7.93 -8.55
C LEU A 100 2.78 9.12 -8.88
N ASP A 101 2.85 9.46 -10.16
CA ASP A 101 3.40 10.72 -10.58
C ASP A 101 2.53 11.86 -10.07
N GLU A 102 3.19 12.92 -9.63
CA GLU A 102 2.57 14.07 -9.02
C GLU A 102 3.06 15.37 -9.64
N PRO A 103 2.23 16.42 -9.61
CA PRO A 103 2.74 17.76 -9.85
C PRO A 103 3.91 18.05 -8.93
N ALA A 104 5.03 18.51 -9.50
CA ALA A 104 6.17 18.96 -8.70
C ALA A 104 5.98 20.42 -8.29
N THR A 105 6.35 20.75 -7.06
CA THR A 105 6.38 22.10 -6.50
C THR A 105 7.80 22.46 -6.08
N GLN A 106 8.06 23.76 -5.95
CA GLN A 106 9.36 24.28 -5.48
C GLN A 106 9.10 25.35 -4.41
N PRO A 107 8.71 24.96 -3.18
CA PRO A 107 8.59 25.91 -2.09
C PRO A 107 9.95 26.54 -1.76
N GLU A 108 9.94 27.72 -1.14
CA GLU A 108 11.16 28.53 -0.91
C GLU A 108 12.26 27.80 -0.13
N TRP A 109 11.90 26.79 0.67
CA TRP A 109 12.81 26.01 1.50
C TRP A 109 13.43 24.81 0.75
N ALA A 110 12.85 24.38 -0.36
CA ALA A 110 13.30 23.20 -1.10
C ALA A 110 14.41 23.56 -2.10
N ASN A 111 15.49 22.79 -2.10
CA ASN A 111 16.61 22.98 -3.04
C ASN A 111 16.36 22.35 -4.42
N GLU A 112 15.34 21.50 -4.53
CA GLU A 112 14.93 20.78 -5.74
C GLU A 112 13.41 20.59 -5.75
N PRO A 113 12.79 20.31 -6.92
CA PRO A 113 11.35 20.11 -6.98
C PRO A 113 10.93 18.89 -6.18
N ILE A 114 9.87 19.02 -5.39
CA ILE A 114 9.30 17.96 -4.57
C ILE A 114 7.86 17.66 -4.98
N PRO A 115 7.32 16.45 -4.72
CA PRO A 115 5.91 16.14 -4.95
C PRO A 115 4.98 17.12 -4.24
N ALA A 116 3.86 17.47 -4.87
CA ALA A 116 2.88 18.39 -4.31
C ALA A 116 2.16 17.85 -3.06
N PHE A 117 1.97 16.52 -2.97
CA PHE A 117 1.13 15.91 -1.94
C PHE A 117 1.82 14.76 -1.21
N GLY A 118 2.76 14.06 -1.86
CA GLY A 118 3.31 12.82 -1.33
C GLY A 118 2.20 11.78 -1.14
N THR A 119 1.40 11.59 -2.19
CA THR A 119 0.27 10.68 -2.23
C THR A 119 0.73 9.26 -1.99
N THR A 120 0.01 8.56 -1.12
CA THR A 120 0.21 7.15 -0.86
C THR A 120 -1.06 6.38 -1.21
N VAL A 121 -0.93 5.39 -2.08
CA VAL A 121 -2.00 4.41 -2.38
C VAL A 121 -1.51 3.06 -1.89
N SER A 122 -1.93 2.64 -0.70
CA SER A 122 -1.45 1.42 -0.04
C SER A 122 -2.49 0.30 -0.14
N TYR A 123 -2.10 -0.86 -0.66
CA TYR A 123 -2.90 -2.07 -0.58
C TYR A 123 -2.63 -2.78 0.75
N ILE A 124 -3.67 -2.97 1.55
CA ILE A 124 -3.59 -3.66 2.84
C ILE A 124 -4.34 -4.98 2.69
N PRO A 125 -3.61 -6.10 2.56
CA PRO A 125 -4.25 -7.39 2.58
C PRO A 125 -4.73 -7.68 4.00
N ASP A 126 -6.06 -7.74 4.14
CA ASP A 126 -6.76 -8.40 5.25
C ASP A 126 -6.80 -7.62 6.59
N PHE A 127 -7.50 -6.46 6.64
CA PHE A 127 -8.02 -5.90 7.92
C PHE A 127 -9.10 -4.80 7.76
N PRO A 128 -10.41 -4.98 8.05
CA PRO A 128 -11.19 -6.20 8.30
C PRO A 128 -11.52 -7.01 7.03
N ASP A 129 -11.05 -6.60 5.86
CA ASP A 129 -11.09 -7.29 4.56
C ASP A 129 -9.92 -6.77 3.70
N ASP A 130 -9.84 -7.11 2.41
CA ASP A 130 -8.93 -6.48 1.46
C ASP A 130 -9.37 -5.05 1.12
N TYR A 131 -8.46 -4.09 1.27
CA TYR A 131 -8.78 -2.71 0.94
C TYR A 131 -7.54 -1.91 0.54
N PHE A 132 -7.80 -0.72 -0.02
CA PHE A 132 -6.80 0.30 -0.27
C PHE A 132 -6.96 1.46 0.71
N GLU A 133 -5.85 1.90 1.30
CA GLU A 133 -5.78 3.16 2.02
C GLU A 133 -5.15 4.22 1.12
N VAL A 134 -5.81 5.37 0.99
CA VAL A 134 -5.35 6.49 0.15
C VAL A 134 -5.15 7.73 1.02
N GLY A 135 -3.96 8.31 0.99
CA GLY A 135 -3.62 9.49 1.79
C GLY A 135 -2.54 10.36 1.16
N THR A 136 -2.16 11.41 1.87
CA THR A 136 -1.08 12.33 1.49
C THR A 136 -0.17 12.58 2.69
N ALA A 137 1.14 12.64 2.45
CA ALA A 137 2.12 12.87 3.50
C ALA A 137 2.26 14.36 3.84
N GLU A 138 2.25 15.24 2.84
CA GLU A 138 2.42 16.68 3.04
C GLU A 138 1.94 17.47 1.81
N THR A 139 1.09 18.48 2.03
CA THR A 139 0.64 19.36 0.95
C THR A 139 1.53 20.61 0.78
N GLN A 140 2.11 20.77 -0.42
CA GLN A 140 3.04 21.86 -0.74
C GLN A 140 2.37 23.02 -1.49
N PRO A 141 2.68 24.28 -1.13
CA PRO A 141 2.21 25.45 -1.89
C PRO A 141 2.61 25.37 -3.38
N PRO A 142 1.76 25.85 -4.32
CA PRO A 142 0.52 26.62 -4.08
C PRO A 142 -0.72 25.76 -3.82
N TYR A 143 -0.59 24.44 -3.77
CA TYR A 143 -1.70 23.54 -3.46
C TYR A 143 -2.13 23.69 -2.00
N THR A 144 -3.38 23.36 -1.76
CA THR A 144 -4.04 23.47 -0.47
C THR A 144 -4.49 22.10 0.01
N ARG A 145 -4.76 21.99 1.30
CA ARG A 145 -5.36 20.78 1.89
C ARG A 145 -6.64 20.34 1.16
N GLN A 146 -7.43 21.28 0.65
CA GLN A 146 -8.62 20.95 -0.15
C GLN A 146 -8.24 20.24 -1.46
N ASP A 147 -7.18 20.67 -2.15
CA ASP A 147 -6.68 19.99 -3.35
C ASP A 147 -6.20 18.56 -3.03
N ALA A 148 -5.56 18.38 -1.86
CA ALA A 148 -5.17 17.06 -1.39
C ALA A 148 -6.39 16.16 -1.10
N GLU A 149 -7.41 16.70 -0.44
CA GLU A 149 -8.68 16.00 -0.18
C GLU A 149 -9.38 15.60 -1.48
N GLU A 150 -9.49 16.51 -2.45
CA GLU A 150 -10.08 16.23 -3.77
C GLU A 150 -9.30 15.15 -4.53
N ARG A 151 -7.96 15.18 -4.46
CA ARG A 151 -7.12 14.14 -5.06
C ARG A 151 -7.35 12.76 -4.43
N VAL A 152 -7.36 12.69 -3.10
CA VAL A 152 -7.58 11.43 -2.37
C VAL A 152 -8.97 10.87 -2.68
N GLU A 153 -9.99 11.71 -2.68
CA GLU A 153 -11.36 11.31 -2.99
C GLU A 153 -11.50 10.81 -4.43
N GLY A 154 -10.87 11.48 -5.40
CA GLY A 154 -10.84 11.04 -6.79
C GLY A 154 -10.18 9.67 -6.98
N ILE A 155 -9.09 9.38 -6.26
CA ILE A 155 -8.44 8.06 -6.29
C ILE A 155 -9.36 6.99 -5.66
N ILE A 156 -9.97 7.29 -4.50
CA ILE A 156 -10.90 6.37 -3.83
C ILE A 156 -12.09 6.04 -4.73
N GLU A 157 -12.67 7.03 -5.42
CA GLU A 157 -13.77 6.84 -6.36
C GLU A 157 -13.37 5.90 -7.50
N VAL A 158 -12.22 6.14 -8.13
CA VAL A 158 -11.70 5.28 -9.21
C VAL A 158 -11.52 3.83 -8.73
N LEU A 159 -10.93 3.62 -7.55
CA LEU A 159 -10.76 2.29 -6.99
C LEU A 159 -12.12 1.63 -6.68
N GLY A 160 -13.05 2.38 -6.12
CA GLY A 160 -14.42 1.93 -5.81
C GLY A 160 -15.21 1.49 -7.05
N GLU A 161 -15.17 2.27 -8.12
CA GLU A 161 -15.82 1.94 -9.40
C GLU A 161 -15.25 0.66 -10.04
N ASN A 162 -14.02 0.30 -9.70
CA ASN A 162 -13.33 -0.90 -10.17
C ASN A 162 -13.41 -2.07 -9.16
N GLY A 163 -14.31 -1.99 -8.17
CA GLY A 163 -14.65 -3.09 -7.28
C GLY A 163 -13.74 -3.24 -6.06
N PHE A 164 -12.88 -2.25 -5.79
CA PHE A 164 -12.06 -2.24 -4.58
C PHE A 164 -12.73 -1.47 -3.46
N THR A 165 -12.62 -1.99 -2.24
CA THR A 165 -12.86 -1.17 -1.04
C THR A 165 -11.67 -0.22 -0.89
N ALA A 166 -11.94 1.08 -0.78
CA ALA A 166 -10.91 2.07 -0.53
C ALA A 166 -11.36 3.07 0.54
N GLU A 167 -10.44 3.48 1.40
CA GLU A 167 -10.70 4.43 2.47
C GLU A 167 -9.68 5.56 2.54
N LYS A 168 -10.09 6.65 3.19
CA LYS A 168 -9.29 7.85 3.38
C LYS A 168 -8.32 7.62 4.54
N GLY A 169 -7.03 7.62 4.22
CA GLY A 169 -5.94 7.64 5.18
C GLY A 169 -5.66 9.04 5.71
N PHE A 170 -4.43 9.25 6.19
CA PHE A 170 -3.97 10.54 6.68
C PHE A 170 -3.85 11.57 5.54
N ILE A 171 -4.19 12.82 5.83
CA ILE A 171 -4.02 13.98 4.94
C ILE A 171 -3.46 15.12 5.76
N ASP A 172 -2.23 15.54 5.43
CA ASP A 172 -1.59 16.75 5.95
C ASP A 172 -1.73 17.93 4.98
#